data_AF-A0A1W0WWN6-F1
#
_entry.id   AF-A0A1W0WWN6-F1
#
_cell.length_a   1.000
_cell.length_b   1.000
_cell.length_c   1.000
_cell.angle_alpha   90.00
_cell.angle_beta   90.00
_cell.angle_gamma   90.00
#
_symmetry.space_group_name_H-M   'P 1'
#
loop_
_entity.id
_entity.type
_entity.pdbx_description
1 polymer ?
#
loop_
_entity_poly.entity_id
_entity_poly.type
_entity_poly.pdbx_seq_one_letter_code
_entity_poly.pdbx_strand_id
1 'polypeptide(L)'
;MWRPALLVSVTLLQLTTVFSSEEAVKPRQRSKRQISTRGVPCLRDVGFYRRPIRDFDIVDPVTQCTEFFQCINGIVLASDCGKQRRFDVWSQQCNYKKDVNKTNCDIISRVGRPALDKAGCPTGQLGCFSKDCISSDKFCDGNNDCADGSDEAYCSINEDPNAAEKCDEKNCVLPNCFCSSSGAKVPGDLDPKSVPQMIMISFDDAVNSNVQPIYDALFTPERKNPNGCPIRGSFYLAHQWTDYRLVQQLYRDGHDVMLHSTSHKKPESYWDTGDITRTYTNEFITNRKIVKEFAQFPDENYFQGMRVPWLKLGGNRQFQFMRANNILFDHTMSAPPSSVKYWPYTLDYRMPHKCYSSNDQSCPTRRFPGSWAFVINQINGSIEEGPSKGQYFCAMMESCPSRDYDSMLTLLRNNFKDHYNGNRAPLGLFFHARWFIDEGHFPALQSFIEEVLANHTDVYFVTAYQALNWIRNPVAVNGNNRISAFDCPQRTDVPEVCPAESAPCSELPPISPTTPSGQFFTCRPSTQPGVHRCPQYYPWIGNWMGDANTNDTTIPLGTGSAPAPVVIQQQIVPIAAPPRSLNRRLTTSTTTTTAAPVAEA
;
A
#
# COMPACT_ATOMS: atom_id res chain seq x y z
N MET A 1 17.41 -47.18 -53.35
CA MET A 1 17.87 -48.30 -54.20
C MET A 1 18.20 -49.50 -53.31
N TRP A 2 17.94 -50.73 -53.80
CA TRP A 2 18.71 -51.97 -53.61
C TRP A 2 19.22 -52.39 -52.20
N ARG A 3 18.85 -53.60 -51.77
CA ARG A 3 19.63 -54.50 -50.86
C ARG A 3 20.62 -55.33 -51.69
N PRO A 4 21.75 -55.84 -51.15
CA PRO A 4 21.86 -57.09 -50.34
C PRO A 4 22.63 -56.86 -49.00
N ALA A 5 22.74 -57.71 -47.96
CA ALA A 5 22.75 -59.18 -47.74
C ALA A 5 24.11 -59.88 -48.01
N LEU A 6 24.58 -60.91 -47.28
CA LEU A 6 24.01 -61.69 -46.16
C LEU A 6 24.74 -61.38 -44.80
N LEU A 7 25.34 -62.23 -43.92
CA LEU A 7 25.62 -63.69 -43.84
C LEU A 7 25.76 -64.20 -42.35
N VAL A 8 24.89 -65.14 -41.96
CA VAL A 8 25.04 -66.29 -41.01
C VAL A 8 25.87 -66.22 -39.69
N SER A 9 25.18 -66.36 -38.55
CA SER A 9 25.38 -67.37 -37.47
C SER A 9 24.20 -67.28 -36.46
N VAL A 10 23.39 -68.32 -36.15
CA VAL A 10 23.65 -69.56 -35.36
C VAL A 10 23.83 -69.24 -33.86
N THR A 11 22.98 -69.66 -32.88
CA THR A 11 21.75 -70.50 -32.87
C THR A 11 20.96 -70.37 -31.54
N LEU A 12 19.71 -70.89 -31.49
CA LEU A 12 18.94 -71.37 -30.31
C LEU A 12 18.46 -70.31 -29.26
N LEU A 13 17.32 -70.45 -28.55
CA LEU A 13 16.21 -71.44 -28.61
C LEU A 13 14.89 -70.85 -28.02
N GLN A 14 13.80 -70.83 -28.82
CA GLN A 14 12.35 -70.89 -28.44
C GLN A 14 11.77 -69.91 -27.36
N LEU A 15 10.45 -69.68 -27.25
CA LEU A 15 9.25 -70.35 -27.79
C LEU A 15 8.13 -69.30 -28.04
N THR A 16 7.18 -69.59 -28.95
CA THR A 16 6.12 -68.64 -29.38
C THR A 16 4.71 -69.23 -29.32
N THR A 17 3.72 -68.41 -28.91
CA THR A 17 2.25 -68.59 -29.11
C THR A 17 1.62 -69.81 -28.40
N VAL A 18 0.30 -69.95 -28.16
CA VAL A 18 -0.91 -69.54 -28.92
C VAL A 18 -2.04 -69.02 -28.00
N PHE A 19 -3.01 -68.32 -28.60
CA PHE A 19 -4.29 -67.84 -28.02
C PHE A 19 -5.13 -68.93 -27.34
N SER A 20 -5.96 -68.52 -26.36
CA SER A 20 -7.40 -68.81 -26.38
C SER A 20 -8.20 -67.81 -25.53
N SER A 21 -9.53 -67.86 -25.59
CA SER A 21 -10.48 -66.85 -25.07
C SER A 21 -11.14 -67.19 -23.74
N GLU A 22 -11.56 -66.12 -23.04
CA GLU A 22 -12.68 -66.02 -22.07
C GLU A 22 -12.91 -67.13 -21.02
N GLU A 23 -12.73 -66.76 -19.74
CA GLU A 23 -13.68 -67.16 -18.68
C GLU A 23 -13.79 -66.07 -17.59
N ALA A 24 -14.94 -65.97 -16.92
CA ALA A 24 -15.29 -64.80 -16.11
C ALA A 24 -14.91 -64.92 -14.61
N VAL A 25 -14.12 -63.97 -14.08
CA VAL A 25 -13.71 -63.93 -12.67
C VAL A 25 -14.32 -62.72 -11.94
N LYS A 26 -15.02 -62.99 -10.82
CA LYS A 26 -15.70 -61.97 -10.01
C LYS A 26 -14.72 -60.95 -9.39
N PRO A 27 -15.06 -59.64 -9.34
CA PRO A 27 -14.22 -58.64 -8.70
C PRO A 27 -14.18 -58.85 -7.17
N ARG A 28 -12.98 -59.07 -6.62
CA ARG A 28 -12.75 -59.05 -5.16
C ARG A 28 -13.03 -57.65 -4.61
N GLN A 29 -14.06 -57.51 -3.77
CA GLN A 29 -14.25 -56.30 -2.96
C GLN A 29 -13.06 -56.09 -2.03
N ARG A 30 -12.24 -55.08 -2.30
CA ARG A 30 -11.31 -54.54 -1.30
C ARG A 30 -12.10 -53.67 -0.32
N SER A 31 -12.24 -54.15 0.91
CA SER A 31 -12.84 -53.35 1.98
C SER A 31 -12.10 -52.02 2.14
N LYS A 32 -12.83 -50.90 2.06
CA LYS A 32 -12.30 -49.59 2.46
C LYS A 32 -12.17 -49.58 3.97
N ARG A 33 -11.00 -49.18 4.49
CA ARG A 33 -10.78 -48.99 5.93
C ARG A 33 -11.74 -47.91 6.43
N GLN A 34 -12.78 -48.31 7.17
CA GLN A 34 -13.84 -47.39 7.59
C GLN A 34 -13.35 -46.55 8.77
N ILE A 35 -13.29 -45.23 8.58
CA ILE A 35 -12.91 -44.28 9.64
C ILE A 35 -13.97 -44.28 10.74
N SER A 36 -13.52 -44.33 12.00
CA SER A 36 -14.40 -44.34 13.15
C SER A 36 -14.92 -42.93 13.45
N THR A 37 -16.22 -42.73 13.26
CA THR A 37 -16.96 -41.53 13.73
C THR A 37 -17.27 -41.57 15.23
N ARG A 38 -17.02 -42.70 15.92
CA ARG A 38 -17.25 -42.83 17.36
C ARG A 38 -16.38 -41.82 18.12
N GLY A 39 -17.01 -41.00 18.95
CA GLY A 39 -16.35 -39.96 19.75
C GLY A 39 -16.10 -38.63 19.02
N VAL A 40 -16.40 -38.51 17.72
CA VAL A 40 -16.31 -37.25 16.99
C VAL A 40 -17.59 -36.42 17.25
N PRO A 41 -17.50 -35.18 17.77
CA PRO A 41 -18.66 -34.31 17.94
C PRO A 41 -19.15 -33.79 16.58
N CYS A 42 -20.44 -33.42 16.50
CA CYS A 42 -21.07 -32.93 15.28
C CYS A 42 -20.96 -31.39 15.21
N LEU A 43 -19.86 -30.88 14.65
CA LEU A 43 -19.65 -29.43 14.49
C LEU A 43 -20.49 -28.92 13.32
N ARG A 44 -21.45 -28.04 13.61
CA ARG A 44 -22.36 -27.45 12.62
C ARG A 44 -21.76 -26.18 12.03
N ASP A 45 -22.18 -25.84 10.82
CA ASP A 45 -21.92 -24.56 10.13
C ASP A 45 -20.44 -24.19 9.83
N VAL A 46 -19.49 -25.02 10.29
CA VAL A 46 -18.04 -24.95 9.98
C VAL A 46 -17.64 -25.65 8.67
N GLY A 47 -18.58 -26.31 7.99
CA GLY A 47 -18.31 -27.14 6.81
C GLY A 47 -17.65 -28.47 7.17
N PHE A 48 -16.56 -28.81 6.50
CA PHE A 48 -15.69 -29.95 6.81
C PHE A 48 -14.65 -29.59 7.90
N TYR A 49 -14.42 -30.50 8.83
CA TYR A 49 -13.53 -30.33 9.99
C TYR A 49 -12.72 -31.58 10.31
N ARG A 50 -11.57 -31.46 10.97
CA ARG A 50 -10.77 -32.58 11.51
C ARG A 50 -11.30 -33.01 12.88
N ARG A 51 -10.91 -34.20 13.34
CA ARG A 51 -11.23 -34.70 14.69
C ARG A 51 -10.70 -33.72 15.76
N PRO A 52 -11.55 -33.18 16.65
CA PRO A 52 -11.07 -32.48 17.84
C PRO A 52 -10.26 -33.44 18.72
N ILE A 53 -9.01 -33.07 19.01
CA ILE A 53 -8.11 -33.90 19.83
C ILE A 53 -8.62 -33.94 21.27
N ARG A 54 -8.53 -35.11 21.89
CA ARG A 54 -8.77 -35.35 23.32
C ARG A 54 -7.47 -35.86 23.94
N ASP A 55 -7.26 -35.64 25.24
CA ASP A 55 -6.01 -35.96 25.96
C ASP A 55 -5.58 -37.45 25.87
N PHE A 56 -6.51 -38.34 25.52
CA PHE A 56 -6.27 -39.79 25.40
C PHE A 56 -6.08 -40.28 23.95
N ASP A 57 -6.26 -39.43 22.93
CA ASP A 57 -6.21 -39.79 21.50
C ASP A 57 -4.86 -39.45 20.82
N ILE A 58 -3.76 -39.39 21.59
CA ILE A 58 -2.44 -38.93 21.11
C ILE A 58 -1.74 -39.99 20.23
N VAL A 59 -2.14 -40.02 18.95
CA VAL A 59 -1.30 -40.43 17.82
C VAL A 59 -0.90 -39.14 17.09
N ASP A 60 0.37 -39.04 16.65
CA ASP A 60 0.95 -37.83 16.01
C ASP A 60 -0.06 -37.09 15.10
N PRO A 61 -0.48 -35.85 15.45
CA PRO A 61 -1.45 -35.07 14.67
C PRO A 61 -1.07 -34.90 13.19
N VAL A 62 0.23 -34.86 12.87
CA VAL A 62 0.73 -34.74 11.49
C VAL A 62 0.41 -35.98 10.64
N THR A 63 0.13 -37.12 11.29
CA THR A 63 -0.36 -38.36 10.63
C THR A 63 -1.87 -38.37 10.41
N GLN A 64 -2.68 -37.80 11.33
CA GLN A 64 -4.15 -37.75 11.19
C GLN A 64 -4.67 -36.66 10.24
N CYS A 65 -3.83 -35.70 9.82
CA CYS A 65 -4.19 -34.60 8.91
C CYS A 65 -4.66 -35.05 7.49
N THR A 66 -4.90 -36.34 7.23
CA THR A 66 -5.65 -36.81 6.04
C THR A 66 -7.14 -37.02 6.31
N GLU A 67 -7.56 -37.26 7.55
CA GLU A 67 -8.95 -37.50 7.94
C GLU A 67 -9.72 -36.18 8.13
N PHE A 68 -10.97 -36.17 7.69
CA PHE A 68 -11.90 -35.06 7.89
C PHE A 68 -13.35 -35.55 7.97
N PHE A 69 -14.22 -34.70 8.51
CA PHE A 69 -15.57 -35.02 8.98
C PHE A 69 -16.55 -33.91 8.57
N GLN A 70 -17.84 -34.23 8.52
CA GLN A 70 -18.91 -33.26 8.25
C GLN A 70 -20.14 -33.58 9.10
N CYS A 71 -20.79 -32.56 9.65
CA CYS A 71 -22.05 -32.70 10.36
C CYS A 71 -23.21 -32.40 9.41
N ILE A 72 -24.02 -33.40 9.06
CA ILE A 72 -25.24 -33.23 8.26
C ILE A 72 -26.44 -33.72 9.08
N ASN A 73 -27.40 -32.84 9.37
CA ASN A 73 -28.61 -33.16 10.14
C ASN A 73 -28.35 -33.85 11.50
N GLY A 74 -27.21 -33.55 12.14
CA GLY A 74 -26.79 -34.18 13.40
C GLY A 74 -26.03 -35.51 13.25
N ILE A 75 -25.86 -36.02 12.02
CA ILE A 75 -25.07 -37.20 11.71
C ILE A 75 -23.65 -36.76 11.32
N VAL A 76 -22.63 -37.35 11.95
CA VAL A 76 -21.23 -37.15 11.56
C VAL A 76 -20.86 -38.13 10.45
N LEU A 77 -20.47 -37.59 9.30
CA LEU A 77 -19.82 -38.32 8.21
C LEU A 77 -18.30 -38.19 8.33
N ALA A 78 -17.56 -39.16 7.79
CA ALA A 78 -16.09 -39.18 7.78
C ALA A 78 -15.54 -39.40 6.36
N SER A 79 -14.34 -38.90 6.09
CA SER A 79 -13.64 -38.98 4.79
C SER A 79 -12.13 -38.89 4.95
N ASP A 80 -11.39 -39.28 3.91
CA ASP A 80 -9.93 -39.36 3.90
C ASP A 80 -9.39 -38.79 2.58
N CYS A 81 -8.42 -37.88 2.65
CA CYS A 81 -7.68 -37.40 1.48
C CYS A 81 -6.68 -38.44 0.94
N GLY A 82 -6.40 -39.50 1.71
CA GLY A 82 -5.48 -40.56 1.36
C GLY A 82 -4.01 -40.20 1.54
N LYS A 83 -3.14 -41.21 1.47
CA LYS A 83 -1.74 -41.16 1.94
C LYS A 83 -0.87 -40.00 1.41
N GLN A 84 -1.12 -39.52 0.19
CA GLN A 84 -0.30 -38.52 -0.51
C GLN A 84 -0.80 -37.07 -0.39
N ARG A 85 -2.00 -36.87 0.17
CA ARG A 85 -2.62 -35.55 0.32
C ARG A 85 -2.85 -35.25 1.80
N ARG A 86 -3.35 -34.06 2.09
CA ARG A 86 -3.79 -33.60 3.41
C ARG A 86 -5.09 -32.84 3.23
N PHE A 87 -6.00 -32.98 4.19
CA PHE A 87 -7.18 -32.11 4.22
C PHE A 87 -6.72 -30.71 4.61
N ASP A 88 -7.27 -29.69 3.97
CA ASP A 88 -7.04 -28.29 4.24
C ASP A 88 -8.35 -27.67 4.73
N VAL A 89 -8.36 -27.23 5.99
CA VAL A 89 -9.56 -26.67 6.63
C VAL A 89 -10.00 -25.35 5.98
N TRP A 90 -9.06 -24.55 5.46
CA TRP A 90 -9.38 -23.25 4.88
C TRP A 90 -9.89 -23.39 3.45
N SER A 91 -9.19 -24.10 2.56
CA SER A 91 -9.70 -24.33 1.19
C SER A 91 -10.81 -25.39 1.09
N GLN A 92 -11.04 -26.16 2.18
CA GLN A 92 -12.02 -27.26 2.27
C GLN A 92 -11.74 -28.40 1.27
N GLN A 93 -10.47 -28.59 0.87
CA GLN A 93 -10.06 -29.53 -0.17
C GLN A 93 -8.89 -30.42 0.25
N CYS A 94 -8.61 -31.44 -0.55
CA CYS A 94 -7.50 -32.37 -0.36
C CYS A 94 -6.26 -31.92 -1.16
N ASN A 95 -5.40 -31.12 -0.54
CA ASN A 95 -4.19 -30.54 -1.14
C ASN A 95 -2.95 -31.42 -0.92
N TYR A 96 -1.83 -31.14 -1.59
CA TYR A 96 -0.59 -31.91 -1.42
C TYR A 96 0.09 -31.57 -0.08
N LYS A 97 0.86 -32.51 0.49
CA LYS A 97 1.53 -32.33 1.80
C LYS A 97 2.44 -31.08 1.88
N LYS A 98 3.00 -30.61 0.76
CA LYS A 98 3.81 -29.37 0.71
C LYS A 98 2.99 -28.08 0.87
N ASP A 99 1.71 -28.12 0.52
CA ASP A 99 0.82 -26.95 0.45
C ASP A 99 -0.05 -26.82 1.70
N VAL A 100 -0.09 -27.86 2.55
CA VAL A 100 -0.77 -27.86 3.86
C VAL A 100 0.29 -27.89 4.95
N ASN A 101 0.59 -26.71 5.52
CA ASN A 101 1.60 -26.56 6.57
C ASN A 101 1.13 -27.13 7.93
N LYS A 102 2.03 -27.20 8.91
CA LYS A 102 1.72 -27.75 10.24
C LYS A 102 0.59 -26.97 10.93
N THR A 103 0.65 -25.64 10.92
CA THR A 103 -0.38 -24.78 11.52
C THR A 103 -1.76 -25.06 10.94
N ASN A 104 -1.87 -25.28 9.62
CA ASN A 104 -3.11 -25.70 8.99
C ASN A 104 -3.56 -27.07 9.53
N CYS A 105 -2.65 -28.06 9.59
CA CYS A 105 -2.96 -29.40 10.15
C CYS A 105 -3.44 -29.39 11.61
N ASP A 106 -2.92 -28.48 12.43
CA ASP A 106 -3.26 -28.38 13.86
C ASP A 106 -4.64 -27.71 14.10
N ILE A 107 -5.24 -27.06 13.10
CA ILE A 107 -6.58 -26.46 13.19
C ILE A 107 -7.68 -27.54 13.13
N ILE A 108 -8.68 -27.43 14.00
CA ILE A 108 -9.80 -28.40 14.08
C ILE A 108 -10.83 -28.15 12.99
N SER A 109 -11.37 -26.95 12.87
CA SER A 109 -12.42 -26.58 11.90
C SER A 109 -12.21 -25.16 11.41
N ARG A 110 -12.97 -24.74 10.39
CA ARG A 110 -13.24 -23.30 10.25
C ARG A 110 -13.90 -22.85 11.55
N VAL A 111 -13.63 -21.64 12.00
CA VAL A 111 -14.34 -21.11 13.17
C VAL A 111 -15.83 -21.02 12.84
N GLY A 112 -16.71 -21.27 13.82
CA GLY A 112 -18.16 -21.20 13.60
C GLY A 112 -18.62 -19.77 13.36
N ARG A 113 -19.69 -19.60 12.57
CA ARG A 113 -20.31 -18.28 12.36
C ARG A 113 -20.82 -17.72 13.69
N PRO A 114 -20.48 -16.47 14.06
CA PRO A 114 -20.93 -15.91 15.33
C PRO A 114 -22.46 -15.85 15.40
N ALA A 115 -23.00 -16.00 16.61
CA ALA A 115 -24.43 -15.99 16.85
C ALA A 115 -25.04 -14.58 16.72
N LEU A 116 -24.23 -13.53 16.93
CA LEU A 116 -24.60 -12.12 16.84
C LEU A 116 -25.85 -11.81 17.70
N ASP A 117 -26.93 -11.33 17.07
CA ASP A 117 -28.23 -11.04 17.67
C ASP A 117 -28.92 -12.29 18.25
N LYS A 118 -28.73 -13.45 17.63
CA LYS A 118 -29.45 -14.70 17.96
C LYS A 118 -29.01 -15.36 19.26
N ALA A 119 -27.95 -14.85 19.90
CA ALA A 119 -27.56 -15.29 21.24
C ALA A 119 -28.48 -14.74 22.35
N GLY A 120 -29.23 -13.66 22.08
CA GLY A 120 -30.03 -12.99 23.12
C GLY A 120 -29.18 -12.16 24.10
N CYS A 121 -28.05 -11.63 23.64
CA CYS A 121 -27.16 -10.80 24.45
C CYS A 121 -27.80 -9.45 24.85
N PRO A 122 -27.32 -8.80 25.93
CA PRO A 122 -27.71 -7.45 26.29
C PRO A 122 -27.47 -6.41 25.19
N THR A 123 -28.19 -5.28 25.24
CA THR A 123 -27.99 -4.15 24.32
C THR A 123 -26.53 -3.67 24.33
N GLY A 124 -25.92 -3.55 23.15
CA GLY A 124 -24.50 -3.22 22.99
C GLY A 124 -23.56 -4.44 23.04
N GLN A 125 -24.11 -5.66 23.13
CA GLN A 125 -23.34 -6.90 23.04
C GLN A 125 -23.85 -7.81 21.91
N LEU A 126 -22.94 -8.62 21.37
CA LEU A 126 -23.19 -9.60 20.32
C LEU A 126 -22.61 -10.95 20.72
N GLY A 127 -23.23 -12.03 20.27
CA GLY A 127 -22.85 -13.39 20.66
C GLY A 127 -21.78 -14.02 19.78
N CYS A 128 -20.74 -14.56 20.41
CA CYS A 128 -19.81 -15.53 19.84
C CYS A 128 -20.55 -16.81 19.38
N PHE A 129 -19.91 -17.66 18.57
CA PHE A 129 -20.44 -18.98 18.22
C PHE A 129 -20.56 -19.91 19.44
N SER A 130 -19.65 -19.78 20.42
CA SER A 130 -19.75 -20.34 21.77
C SER A 130 -20.98 -19.89 22.56
N LYS A 131 -21.63 -18.80 22.13
CA LYS A 131 -22.70 -18.04 22.80
C LYS A 131 -22.25 -17.18 23.99
N ASP A 132 -20.96 -16.99 24.20
CA ASP A 132 -20.47 -15.92 25.07
C ASP A 132 -20.85 -14.56 24.48
N CYS A 133 -21.20 -13.59 25.31
CA CYS A 133 -21.57 -12.23 24.89
C CYS A 133 -20.39 -11.28 25.12
N ILE A 134 -19.93 -10.62 24.05
CA ILE A 134 -18.89 -9.57 24.10
C ILE A 134 -19.45 -8.26 23.52
N SER A 135 -18.77 -7.13 23.75
CA SER A 135 -19.19 -5.83 23.19
C SER A 135 -19.24 -5.88 21.66
N SER A 136 -20.25 -5.24 21.05
CA SER A 136 -20.40 -5.16 19.59
C SER A 136 -19.15 -4.65 18.89
N ASP A 137 -18.47 -3.70 19.51
CA ASP A 137 -17.31 -2.99 18.95
C ASP A 137 -16.05 -3.88 18.80
N LYS A 138 -16.04 -5.09 19.39
CA LYS A 138 -14.93 -6.04 19.29
C LYS A 138 -15.02 -6.95 18.06
N PHE A 139 -16.22 -7.20 17.53
CA PHE A 139 -16.42 -8.03 16.33
C PHE A 139 -15.76 -7.38 15.09
N CYS A 140 -14.66 -7.95 14.59
CA CYS A 140 -13.85 -7.43 13.50
C CYS A 140 -12.99 -6.19 13.88
N ASP A 141 -12.45 -6.17 15.11
CA ASP A 141 -11.45 -5.18 15.53
C ASP A 141 -9.99 -5.66 15.37
N GLY A 142 -9.80 -6.94 15.06
CA GLY A 142 -8.50 -7.55 14.80
C GLY A 142 -7.87 -8.23 16.02
N ASN A 143 -8.64 -8.52 17.07
CA ASN A 143 -8.23 -9.29 18.24
C ASN A 143 -9.26 -10.40 18.52
N ASN A 144 -8.83 -11.56 19.00
CA ASN A 144 -9.75 -12.63 19.43
C ASN A 144 -10.21 -12.35 20.87
N ASP A 145 -11.40 -11.78 21.06
CA ASP A 145 -12.05 -11.61 22.37
C ASP A 145 -13.02 -12.77 22.66
N CYS A 146 -13.63 -13.36 21.63
CA CYS A 146 -14.37 -14.61 21.73
C CYS A 146 -13.42 -15.78 22.06
N ALA A 147 -13.82 -16.64 23.00
CA ALA A 147 -13.05 -17.82 23.40
C ALA A 147 -12.83 -18.85 22.26
N ASP A 148 -13.58 -18.74 21.16
CA ASP A 148 -13.46 -19.53 19.94
C ASP A 148 -12.92 -18.74 18.72
N GLY A 149 -12.69 -17.43 18.85
CA GLY A 149 -12.26 -16.53 17.75
C GLY A 149 -13.32 -16.28 16.67
N SER A 150 -14.61 -16.49 16.95
CA SER A 150 -15.72 -16.33 15.98
C SER A 150 -16.06 -14.88 15.64
N ASP A 151 -15.58 -13.94 16.44
CA ASP A 151 -15.59 -12.50 16.22
C ASP A 151 -14.76 -12.07 15.01
N GLU A 152 -13.55 -12.61 14.86
CA GLU A 152 -12.63 -12.26 13.77
C GLU A 152 -12.77 -13.14 12.51
N ALA A 153 -13.58 -14.19 12.57
CA ALA A 153 -13.66 -15.22 11.54
C ALA A 153 -14.46 -14.84 10.28
N TYR A 154 -15.33 -13.82 10.36
CA TYR A 154 -16.29 -13.46 9.30
C TYR A 154 -16.29 -11.98 8.96
N CYS A 155 -15.11 -11.37 8.95
CA CYS A 155 -14.92 -9.93 8.76
C CYS A 155 -14.89 -9.48 7.29
N SER A 156 -15.81 -10.02 6.47
CA SER A 156 -16.01 -9.51 5.12
C SER A 156 -16.97 -8.32 5.14
N ILE A 157 -16.91 -7.48 4.10
CA ILE A 157 -17.71 -6.24 3.97
C ILE A 157 -19.24 -6.48 3.85
N ASN A 158 -19.72 -7.72 3.95
CA ASN A 158 -21.13 -8.09 4.00
C ASN A 158 -21.48 -8.95 5.24
N GLU A 159 -20.52 -9.19 6.14
CA GLU A 159 -20.63 -10.12 7.27
C GLU A 159 -20.15 -9.50 8.60
N ASP A 160 -19.25 -8.50 8.55
CA ASP A 160 -18.93 -7.64 9.70
C ASP A 160 -20.19 -6.90 10.19
N PRO A 161 -20.63 -7.09 11.46
CA PRO A 161 -21.83 -6.44 11.99
C PRO A 161 -21.66 -4.91 12.15
N ASN A 162 -20.43 -4.41 12.14
CA ASN A 162 -20.06 -3.00 12.25
C ASN A 162 -19.67 -2.39 10.89
N ALA A 163 -19.99 -3.07 9.79
CA ALA A 163 -19.63 -2.64 8.44
C ALA A 163 -20.19 -1.25 8.09
N ALA A 164 -19.40 -0.48 7.35
CA ALA A 164 -19.78 0.83 6.86
C ALA A 164 -20.99 0.78 5.93
N GLU A 165 -21.87 1.77 6.07
CA GLU A 165 -23.01 2.00 5.19
C GLU A 165 -22.53 2.39 3.78
N LYS A 166 -23.36 2.15 2.75
CA LYS A 166 -23.09 2.67 1.40
C LYS A 166 -23.07 4.20 1.43
N CYS A 167 -22.25 4.79 0.56
CA CYS A 167 -22.11 6.24 0.41
C CYS A 167 -23.45 6.98 0.36
N ASP A 168 -23.63 7.94 1.27
CA ASP A 168 -24.68 8.96 1.20
C ASP A 168 -24.04 10.31 0.82
N GLU A 169 -24.15 10.67 -0.46
CA GLU A 169 -23.61 11.90 -1.04
C GLU A 169 -24.22 13.20 -0.46
N LYS A 170 -25.29 13.12 0.36
CA LYS A 170 -25.86 14.28 1.06
C LYS A 170 -25.17 14.59 2.38
N ASN A 171 -24.73 13.56 3.08
CA ASN A 171 -24.04 13.67 4.38
C ASN A 171 -22.51 13.65 4.22
N CYS A 172 -22.00 13.03 3.15
CA CYS A 172 -20.58 13.03 2.83
C CYS A 172 -20.17 14.27 2.02
N VAL A 173 -19.81 15.36 2.70
CA VAL A 173 -19.47 16.65 2.08
C VAL A 173 -17.98 17.03 2.21
N LEU A 174 -17.46 17.62 1.13
CA LEU A 174 -16.14 18.23 1.07
C LEU A 174 -16.03 19.43 2.04
N PRO A 175 -14.85 19.74 2.61
CA PRO A 175 -13.54 19.17 2.32
C PRO A 175 -13.16 17.95 3.18
N ASN A 176 -14.08 17.42 3.99
CA ASN A 176 -13.75 16.43 5.03
C ASN A 176 -14.21 15.01 4.73
N CYS A 177 -15.27 14.85 3.93
CA CYS A 177 -15.73 13.56 3.42
C CYS A 177 -15.85 13.64 1.88
N PHE A 178 -15.51 12.57 1.18
CA PHE A 178 -15.89 12.43 -0.23
C PHE A 178 -16.11 10.96 -0.59
N CYS A 179 -17.28 10.67 -1.14
CA CYS A 179 -17.59 9.36 -1.71
C CYS A 179 -18.57 9.54 -2.87
N SER A 180 -18.73 8.50 -3.68
CA SER A 180 -19.88 8.35 -4.57
C SER A 180 -20.27 6.88 -4.68
N SER A 181 -21.52 6.61 -5.04
CA SER A 181 -22.04 5.22 -5.12
C SER A 181 -21.27 4.30 -6.08
N SER A 182 -20.55 4.87 -7.06
CA SER A 182 -19.68 4.17 -8.01
C SER A 182 -18.18 4.40 -7.79
N GLY A 183 -17.80 5.36 -6.93
CA GLY A 183 -16.42 5.85 -6.80
C GLY A 183 -15.88 6.59 -8.02
N ALA A 184 -16.69 6.80 -9.06
CA ALA A 184 -16.28 7.38 -10.34
C ALA A 184 -16.75 8.84 -10.53
N LYS A 185 -17.54 9.39 -9.61
CA LYS A 185 -17.98 10.80 -9.66
C LYS A 185 -16.80 11.75 -9.43
N VAL A 186 -16.81 12.89 -10.10
CA VAL A 186 -15.79 13.94 -9.97
C VAL A 186 -16.00 14.74 -8.67
N PRO A 187 -14.94 15.06 -7.90
CA PRO A 187 -15.04 15.97 -6.76
C PRO A 187 -15.64 17.32 -7.14
N GLY A 188 -16.62 17.78 -6.36
CA GLY A 188 -17.32 19.04 -6.62
C GLY A 188 -18.32 19.02 -7.78
N ASP A 189 -18.61 17.85 -8.36
CA ASP A 189 -19.54 17.65 -9.48
C ASP A 189 -19.18 18.46 -10.76
N LEU A 190 -17.88 18.71 -10.96
CA LEU A 190 -17.34 19.41 -12.13
C LEU A 190 -17.46 18.56 -13.41
N ASP A 191 -17.67 19.21 -14.57
CA ASP A 191 -17.50 18.56 -15.88
C ASP A 191 -16.07 18.01 -15.99
N PRO A 192 -15.85 16.72 -16.27
CA PRO A 192 -14.53 16.14 -16.48
C PRO A 192 -13.61 16.95 -17.41
N LYS A 193 -14.15 17.63 -18.44
CA LYS A 193 -13.35 18.46 -19.36
C LYS A 193 -12.76 19.71 -18.70
N SER A 194 -13.30 20.13 -17.55
CA SER A 194 -12.86 21.27 -16.75
C SER A 194 -11.95 20.86 -15.57
N VAL A 195 -11.76 19.55 -15.34
CA VAL A 195 -10.91 19.02 -14.27
C VAL A 195 -9.44 19.03 -14.72
N PRO A 196 -8.48 19.46 -13.89
CA PRO A 196 -7.07 19.27 -14.19
C PRO A 196 -6.73 17.78 -14.14
N GLN A 197 -6.16 17.23 -15.22
CA GLN A 197 -5.68 15.85 -15.18
C GLN A 197 -4.43 15.79 -14.30
N MET A 198 -4.57 15.25 -13.11
CA MET A 198 -3.44 14.98 -12.22
C MET A 198 -2.71 13.71 -12.67
N ILE A 199 -1.39 13.78 -12.75
CA ILE A 199 -0.50 12.63 -12.86
C ILE A 199 0.36 12.61 -11.60
N MET A 200 0.36 11.47 -10.89
CA MET A 200 1.16 11.28 -9.69
C MET A 200 2.25 10.26 -9.98
N ILE A 201 3.50 10.70 -9.93
CA ILE A 201 4.67 9.82 -9.98
C ILE A 201 5.06 9.49 -8.54
N SER A 202 5.17 8.21 -8.18
CA SER A 202 5.72 7.79 -6.88
C SER A 202 6.90 6.85 -6.98
N PHE A 203 7.77 6.94 -5.96
CA PHE A 203 8.89 6.06 -5.73
C PHE A 203 8.78 5.43 -4.35
N ASP A 204 9.02 4.14 -4.30
CA ASP A 204 8.90 3.32 -3.09
C ASP A 204 10.29 2.73 -2.74
N ASP A 205 10.42 2.16 -1.53
CA ASP A 205 11.68 1.73 -0.89
C ASP A 205 12.63 2.89 -0.50
N ALA A 206 13.95 2.75 -0.74
CA ALA A 206 15.01 3.52 -0.11
C ALA A 206 15.66 4.52 -1.08
N VAL A 207 15.86 5.76 -0.61
CA VAL A 207 16.51 6.83 -1.39
C VAL A 207 18.00 6.85 -1.06
N ASN A 208 18.86 6.55 -2.04
CA ASN A 208 20.31 6.57 -1.90
C ASN A 208 21.02 6.87 -3.24
N SER A 209 22.35 6.87 -3.24
CA SER A 209 23.20 7.19 -4.39
C SER A 209 22.98 6.32 -5.63
N ASN A 210 22.39 5.12 -5.52
CA ASN A 210 22.06 4.28 -6.69
C ASN A 210 20.86 4.82 -7.47
N VAL A 211 19.92 5.49 -6.80
CA VAL A 211 18.68 6.02 -7.39
C VAL A 211 18.72 7.53 -7.60
N GLN A 212 19.60 8.26 -6.90
CA GLN A 212 19.76 9.71 -7.05
C GLN A 212 19.89 10.16 -8.52
N PRO A 213 20.71 9.54 -9.40
CA PRO A 213 20.85 9.99 -10.78
C PRO A 213 19.55 9.87 -11.60
N ILE A 214 18.66 8.93 -11.24
CA ILE A 214 17.36 8.76 -11.89
C ILE A 214 16.44 9.92 -11.51
N TYR A 215 16.45 10.31 -10.23
CA TYR A 215 15.63 11.43 -9.73
C TYR A 215 16.14 12.78 -10.25
N ASP A 216 17.46 13.01 -10.23
CA ASP A 216 18.10 14.21 -10.76
C ASP A 216 17.82 14.39 -12.27
N ALA A 217 17.84 13.28 -13.04
CA ALA A 217 17.50 13.27 -14.47
C ALA A 217 15.99 13.25 -14.78
N LEU A 218 15.12 13.12 -13.77
CA LEU A 218 13.66 13.15 -13.92
C LEU A 218 13.07 14.52 -13.54
N PHE A 219 13.50 15.08 -12.41
CA PHE A 219 12.93 16.27 -11.79
C PHE A 219 13.71 17.56 -12.09
N THR A 220 14.12 17.73 -13.36
CA THR A 220 14.91 18.88 -13.79
C THR A 220 14.13 20.20 -13.67
N PRO A 221 14.79 21.36 -13.48
CA PRO A 221 14.12 22.66 -13.34
C PRO A 221 13.30 23.09 -14.58
N GLU A 222 13.57 22.52 -15.75
CA GLU A 222 12.96 22.86 -17.04
C GLU A 222 11.60 22.18 -17.23
N ARG A 223 11.41 20.96 -16.68
CA ARG A 223 10.14 20.23 -16.76
C ARG A 223 9.12 20.88 -15.82
N LYS A 224 8.27 21.75 -16.36
CA LYS A 224 7.32 22.58 -15.61
C LYS A 224 5.86 22.30 -15.95
N ASN A 225 5.04 22.26 -14.90
CA ASN A 225 3.59 22.27 -15.00
C ASN A 225 3.07 23.60 -15.61
N PRO A 226 1.83 23.66 -16.10
CA PRO A 226 1.25 24.86 -16.73
C PRO A 226 1.22 26.13 -15.85
N ASN A 227 1.39 26.02 -14.53
CA ASN A 227 1.53 27.17 -13.62
C ASN A 227 2.99 27.66 -13.44
N GLY A 228 3.95 27.08 -14.16
CA GLY A 228 5.38 27.44 -14.09
C GLY A 228 6.16 26.79 -12.95
N CYS A 229 5.51 26.02 -12.08
CA CYS A 229 6.19 25.22 -11.05
C CYS A 229 6.82 23.96 -11.69
N PRO A 230 8.06 23.56 -11.31
CA PRO A 230 8.64 22.34 -11.84
C PRO A 230 7.88 21.11 -11.31
N ILE A 231 7.85 20.03 -12.10
CA ILE A 231 7.06 18.82 -11.80
C ILE A 231 7.48 18.15 -10.48
N ARG A 232 6.53 17.52 -9.76
CA ARG A 232 6.81 16.88 -8.46
C ARG A 232 6.21 15.48 -8.35
N GLY A 233 7.01 14.55 -7.85
CA GLY A 233 6.58 13.22 -7.40
C GLY A 233 6.58 13.05 -5.87
N SER A 234 6.20 11.86 -5.41
CA SER A 234 6.04 11.49 -3.99
C SER A 234 6.90 10.28 -3.61
N PHE A 235 7.56 10.30 -2.46
CA PHE A 235 8.51 9.25 -2.03
C PHE A 235 8.02 8.50 -0.79
N TYR A 236 7.70 7.21 -0.92
CA TYR A 236 7.29 6.33 0.18
C TYR A 236 8.53 5.62 0.75
N LEU A 237 9.08 6.16 1.84
CA LEU A 237 10.42 5.76 2.33
C LEU A 237 10.42 4.57 3.29
N ALA A 238 11.18 3.54 2.90
CA ALA A 238 11.73 2.56 3.83
C ALA A 238 13.00 3.12 4.51
N HIS A 239 13.30 2.66 5.73
CA HIS A 239 14.52 3.10 6.46
C HIS A 239 15.80 2.44 5.94
N GLN A 240 15.82 1.10 5.79
CA GLN A 240 17.04 0.39 5.41
C GLN A 240 17.67 0.94 4.12
N TRP A 241 18.98 1.21 4.17
CA TRP A 241 19.78 1.77 3.07
C TRP A 241 19.37 3.17 2.56
N THR A 242 18.59 3.95 3.31
CA THR A 242 18.27 5.35 2.95
C THR A 242 19.39 6.33 3.39
N ASP A 243 19.76 7.25 2.49
CA ASP A 243 20.57 8.44 2.76
C ASP A 243 19.66 9.62 3.11
N TYR A 244 19.61 9.99 4.38
CA TYR A 244 18.71 11.05 4.85
C TYR A 244 19.11 12.47 4.39
N ARG A 245 20.34 12.67 3.92
CA ARG A 245 20.75 13.91 3.20
C ARG A 245 19.94 14.10 1.92
N LEU A 246 19.70 13.02 1.18
CA LEU A 246 18.91 13.04 -0.06
C LEU A 246 17.42 13.19 0.21
N VAL A 247 16.93 12.57 1.28
CA VAL A 247 15.53 12.76 1.74
C VAL A 247 15.27 14.23 2.11
N GLN A 248 16.19 14.86 2.84
CA GLN A 248 16.11 16.30 3.17
C GLN A 248 16.14 17.16 1.89
N GLN A 249 16.96 16.80 0.90
CA GLN A 249 17.04 17.51 -0.38
C GLN A 249 15.73 17.42 -1.17
N LEU A 250 15.21 16.21 -1.42
CA LEU A 250 13.93 15.99 -2.11
C LEU A 250 12.79 16.76 -1.44
N TYR A 251 12.73 16.73 -0.11
CA TYR A 251 11.71 17.47 0.63
C TYR A 251 11.86 18.99 0.48
N ARG A 252 13.09 19.55 0.58
CA ARG A 252 13.35 20.98 0.39
C ARG A 252 13.02 21.45 -1.03
N ASP A 253 13.23 20.61 -2.04
CA ASP A 253 12.85 20.89 -3.42
C ASP A 253 11.31 20.87 -3.63
N GLY A 254 10.55 20.41 -2.64
CA GLY A 254 9.08 20.45 -2.65
C GLY A 254 8.43 19.14 -3.10
N HIS A 255 9.12 18.01 -3.00
CA HIS A 255 8.49 16.69 -3.11
C HIS A 255 7.73 16.34 -1.82
N ASP A 256 6.74 15.45 -1.93
CA ASP A 256 6.19 14.80 -0.74
C ASP A 256 7.12 13.66 -0.30
N VAL A 257 7.25 13.49 1.01
CA VAL A 257 7.88 12.34 1.64
C VAL A 257 6.87 11.68 2.58
N MET A 258 6.69 10.37 2.41
CA MET A 258 5.69 9.54 3.06
C MET A 258 6.32 8.32 3.73
N LEU A 259 5.53 7.65 4.56
CA LEU A 259 5.95 6.51 5.35
C LEU A 259 5.78 5.20 4.58
N HIS A 260 6.82 4.34 4.57
CA HIS A 260 6.79 2.99 3.98
C HIS A 260 7.41 1.93 4.90
N SER A 261 7.11 2.04 6.21
CA SER A 261 7.62 1.21 7.31
C SER A 261 9.11 1.37 7.63
N THR A 262 9.55 0.79 8.74
CA THR A 262 10.97 0.78 9.13
C THR A 262 11.68 -0.40 8.47
N SER A 263 11.05 -1.58 8.43
CA SER A 263 11.73 -2.82 8.07
C SER A 263 11.37 -3.43 6.72
N HIS A 264 10.34 -2.94 6.04
CA HIS A 264 9.82 -3.48 4.76
C HIS A 264 9.66 -5.02 4.79
N LYS A 265 9.21 -5.54 5.94
CA LYS A 265 9.30 -6.94 6.36
C LYS A 265 8.63 -7.93 5.42
N LYS A 266 9.20 -9.14 5.37
CA LYS A 266 8.59 -10.38 4.85
C LYS A 266 8.32 -11.38 6.00
N PRO A 267 7.36 -12.30 5.86
CA PRO A 267 6.45 -12.49 4.72
C PRO A 267 5.42 -11.36 4.61
N GLU A 268 4.77 -11.27 3.45
CA GLU A 268 3.66 -10.34 3.16
C GLU A 268 2.56 -10.38 4.24
N SER A 269 2.30 -11.57 4.79
CA SER A 269 1.27 -11.77 5.82
C SER A 269 1.61 -11.19 7.20
N TYR A 270 2.77 -10.55 7.37
CA TYR A 270 3.06 -9.73 8.54
C TYR A 270 2.16 -8.48 8.60
N TRP A 271 1.71 -7.99 7.45
CA TRP A 271 0.94 -6.75 7.34
C TRP A 271 -0.57 -6.99 7.45
N ASP A 272 -1.12 -7.99 6.74
CA ASP A 272 -2.55 -8.32 6.80
C ASP A 272 -2.98 -8.86 8.19
N THR A 273 -2.18 -9.75 8.80
CA THR A 273 -2.40 -10.24 10.17
C THR A 273 -1.85 -9.32 11.28
N GLY A 274 -1.15 -8.25 10.94
CA GLY A 274 -0.40 -7.40 11.88
C GLY A 274 -1.26 -6.57 12.84
N ASP A 275 -0.90 -6.56 14.12
CA ASP A 275 -1.57 -5.76 15.15
C ASP A 275 -1.16 -4.28 15.15
N ILE A 276 -2.03 -3.42 15.69
CA ILE A 276 -1.86 -1.96 15.71
C ILE A 276 -0.56 -1.54 16.39
N THR A 277 -0.11 -2.24 17.43
CA THR A 277 1.02 -1.79 18.27
C THR A 277 2.34 -2.37 17.79
N ARG A 278 2.46 -3.70 17.71
CA ARG A 278 3.72 -4.40 17.43
C ARG A 278 4.06 -4.46 15.95
N THR A 279 3.06 -4.26 15.08
CA THR A 279 3.24 -4.06 13.65
C THR A 279 3.16 -2.57 13.33
N TYR A 280 1.95 -1.99 13.23
CA TYR A 280 1.78 -0.67 12.63
C TYR A 280 2.50 0.47 13.37
N THR A 281 2.30 0.63 14.68
CA THR A 281 2.98 1.68 15.47
C THR A 281 4.49 1.49 15.48
N ASN A 282 4.97 0.28 15.77
CA ASN A 282 6.38 -0.08 15.73
C ASN A 282 7.06 0.19 14.38
N GLU A 283 6.35 -0.02 13.26
CA GLU A 283 6.90 0.14 11.91
C GLU A 283 6.81 1.58 11.40
N PHE A 284 5.64 2.21 11.49
CA PHE A 284 5.37 3.49 10.86
C PHE A 284 5.72 4.70 11.74
N ILE A 285 5.57 4.61 13.07
CA ILE A 285 5.96 5.73 13.96
C ILE A 285 7.47 5.75 14.18
N THR A 286 8.13 4.58 14.25
CA THR A 286 9.60 4.50 14.17
C THR A 286 10.11 5.12 12.86
N ASN A 287 9.54 4.75 11.71
CA ASN A 287 9.91 5.30 10.40
C ASN A 287 9.70 6.81 10.36
N ARG A 288 8.54 7.32 10.81
CA ARG A 288 8.26 8.76 10.93
C ARG A 288 9.32 9.48 11.77
N LYS A 289 9.63 8.97 12.97
CA LYS A 289 10.59 9.57 13.88
C LYS A 289 12.01 9.58 13.30
N ILE A 290 12.47 8.47 12.71
CA ILE A 290 13.79 8.38 12.07
C ILE A 290 13.88 9.35 10.89
N VAL A 291 12.89 9.35 9.98
CA VAL A 291 12.88 10.27 8.82
C VAL A 291 12.86 11.72 9.30
N LYS A 292 12.01 12.07 10.28
CA LYS A 292 11.96 13.43 10.85
C LYS A 292 13.32 13.87 11.36
N GLU A 293 13.94 13.06 12.22
CA GLU A 293 15.14 13.45 12.94
C GLU A 293 16.36 13.50 12.03
N PHE A 294 16.57 12.48 11.19
CA PHE A 294 17.80 12.36 10.41
C PHE A 294 17.76 13.07 9.05
N ALA A 295 16.57 13.38 8.51
CA ALA A 295 16.39 14.29 7.37
C ALA A 295 15.91 15.70 7.78
N GLN A 296 15.95 16.04 9.08
CA GLN A 296 15.70 17.39 9.60
C GLN A 296 14.36 18.01 9.17
N PHE A 297 13.27 17.22 9.24
CA PHE A 297 11.93 17.76 9.02
C PHE A 297 11.50 18.55 10.27
N PRO A 298 10.95 19.78 10.12
CA PRO A 298 10.59 20.59 11.29
C PRO A 298 9.50 19.97 12.18
N ASP A 299 8.54 19.23 11.61
CA ASP A 299 7.37 18.72 12.34
C ASP A 299 6.90 17.33 11.84
N GLU A 300 6.28 16.53 12.71
CA GLU A 300 5.71 15.21 12.38
C GLU A 300 4.47 15.28 11.47
N ASN A 301 3.72 16.40 11.49
CA ASN A 301 2.53 16.60 10.68
C ASN A 301 2.82 16.72 9.18
N TYR A 302 4.08 16.75 8.75
CA TYR A 302 4.42 16.66 7.33
C TYR A 302 4.27 15.25 6.74
N PHE A 303 4.26 14.20 7.57
CA PHE A 303 4.07 12.81 7.14
C PHE A 303 2.58 12.44 7.02
N GLN A 304 1.91 13.11 6.08
CA GLN A 304 0.46 13.05 5.84
C GLN A 304 -0.03 11.73 5.23
N GLY A 305 0.83 11.02 4.49
CA GLY A 305 0.49 9.80 3.76
C GLY A 305 1.34 8.59 4.16
N MET A 306 0.78 7.39 3.98
CA MET A 306 1.50 6.12 4.09
C MET A 306 1.15 5.17 2.95
N ARG A 307 2.04 4.23 2.67
CA ARG A 307 1.79 3.04 1.85
C ARG A 307 2.35 1.83 2.58
N VAL A 308 1.63 0.72 2.62
CA VAL A 308 2.08 -0.50 3.29
C VAL A 308 2.95 -1.34 2.34
N PRO A 309 4.10 -1.87 2.78
CA PRO A 309 4.95 -2.77 2.01
C PRO A 309 4.19 -3.86 1.27
N TRP A 310 4.66 -4.19 0.06
CA TRP A 310 4.06 -5.20 -0.83
C TRP A 310 2.59 -4.94 -1.20
N LEU A 311 2.09 -3.71 -1.00
CA LEU A 311 0.69 -3.31 -1.10
C LEU A 311 -0.27 -4.18 -0.24
N LYS A 312 0.16 -4.59 0.95
CA LYS A 312 -0.62 -5.47 1.84
C LYS A 312 -1.45 -4.70 2.86
N LEU A 313 -2.76 -4.65 2.60
CA LEU A 313 -3.74 -4.01 3.49
C LEU A 313 -3.95 -4.83 4.78
N GLY A 314 -4.00 -4.15 5.93
CA GLY A 314 -4.27 -4.70 7.26
C GLY A 314 -5.67 -4.42 7.80
N GLY A 315 -6.66 -4.31 6.90
CA GLY A 315 -8.08 -4.17 7.23
C GLY A 315 -8.38 -2.99 8.14
N ASN A 316 -9.29 -3.21 9.10
CA ASN A 316 -9.71 -2.20 10.06
C ASN A 316 -8.54 -1.66 10.91
N ARG A 317 -7.58 -2.52 11.27
CA ARG A 317 -6.44 -2.15 12.14
C ARG A 317 -5.54 -1.08 11.52
N GLN A 318 -5.28 -1.16 10.20
CA GLN A 318 -4.50 -0.16 9.47
C GLN A 318 -5.12 1.24 9.57
N PHE A 319 -6.42 1.36 9.32
CA PHE A 319 -7.09 2.67 9.31
C PHE A 319 -7.41 3.17 10.73
N GLN A 320 -7.60 2.28 11.70
CA GLN A 320 -7.62 2.62 13.12
C GLN A 320 -6.29 3.20 13.59
N PHE A 321 -5.17 2.56 13.22
CA PHE A 321 -3.82 3.06 13.45
C PHE A 321 -3.61 4.46 12.84
N MET A 322 -3.99 4.66 11.58
CA MET A 322 -3.86 5.95 10.88
C MET A 322 -4.58 7.08 11.62
N ARG A 323 -5.84 6.88 12.02
CA ARG A 323 -6.63 7.89 12.77
C ARG A 323 -6.04 8.19 14.14
N ALA A 324 -5.51 7.19 14.85
CA ALA A 324 -4.87 7.39 16.14
C ALA A 324 -3.52 8.14 16.06
N ASN A 325 -2.90 8.23 14.87
CA ASN A 325 -1.55 8.78 14.69
C ASN A 325 -1.47 9.94 13.67
N ASN A 326 -2.60 10.58 13.35
CA ASN A 326 -2.71 11.71 12.42
C ASN A 326 -2.13 11.44 11.01
N ILE A 327 -2.30 10.22 10.49
CA ILE A 327 -2.03 9.92 9.07
C ILE A 327 -3.33 10.14 8.29
N LEU A 328 -3.31 11.10 7.37
CA LEU A 328 -4.50 11.57 6.65
C LEU A 328 -4.94 10.59 5.55
N PHE A 329 -4.00 9.98 4.84
CA PHE A 329 -4.32 9.08 3.71
C PHE A 329 -3.45 7.82 3.62
N ASP A 330 -4.11 6.75 3.16
CA ASP A 330 -3.48 5.53 2.68
C ASP A 330 -3.28 5.60 1.16
N HIS A 331 -2.22 4.99 0.64
CA HIS A 331 -2.01 4.79 -0.78
C HIS A 331 -1.63 3.33 -1.12
N THR A 332 -2.19 2.36 -0.38
CA THR A 332 -1.93 0.92 -0.51
C THR A 332 -3.01 0.21 -1.34
N MET A 333 -4.24 0.71 -1.26
CA MET A 333 -5.43 0.00 -1.74
C MET A 333 -5.56 -0.05 -3.26
N SER A 334 -5.54 -1.26 -3.83
CA SER A 334 -5.76 -1.49 -5.27
C SER A 334 -7.23 -1.76 -5.59
N ALA A 335 -7.77 -1.04 -6.58
CA ALA A 335 -9.08 -1.32 -7.14
C ALA A 335 -9.01 -2.39 -8.24
N PRO A 336 -10.08 -3.18 -8.46
CA PRO A 336 -10.18 -4.03 -9.64
C PRO A 336 -10.12 -3.20 -10.93
N PRO A 337 -9.59 -3.75 -12.04
CA PRO A 337 -9.55 -3.08 -13.33
C PRO A 337 -10.93 -2.59 -13.79
N SER A 338 -10.98 -1.35 -14.29
CA SER A 338 -12.23 -0.68 -14.70
C SER A 338 -12.00 0.24 -15.90
N SER A 339 -13.03 0.37 -16.73
CA SER A 339 -13.09 1.32 -17.86
C SER A 339 -13.28 2.75 -17.38
N VAL A 340 -13.99 2.97 -16.27
CA VAL A 340 -14.09 4.27 -15.59
C VAL A 340 -13.29 4.21 -14.31
N LYS A 341 -12.35 5.15 -14.13
CA LYS A 341 -11.35 5.11 -13.08
C LYS A 341 -11.92 5.63 -11.76
N TYR A 342 -11.46 5.09 -10.64
CA TYR A 342 -11.92 5.49 -9.32
C TYR A 342 -11.21 6.77 -8.86
N TRP A 343 -11.96 7.74 -8.36
CA TRP A 343 -11.42 8.88 -7.64
C TRP A 343 -11.07 8.47 -6.20
N PRO A 344 -10.01 9.05 -5.57
CA PRO A 344 -9.75 8.91 -4.14
C PRO A 344 -10.97 9.33 -3.31
N TYR A 345 -11.23 8.62 -2.22
CA TYR A 345 -12.44 8.76 -1.40
C TYR A 345 -12.12 8.65 0.10
N THR A 346 -13.04 9.01 0.97
CA THR A 346 -12.93 8.78 2.42
C THR A 346 -13.68 7.54 2.87
N LEU A 347 -13.19 6.95 3.97
CA LEU A 347 -13.75 5.75 4.59
C LEU A 347 -14.83 6.06 5.65
N ASP A 348 -15.39 7.27 5.67
CA ASP A 348 -16.65 7.61 6.37
C ASP A 348 -17.80 6.66 5.99
N TYR A 349 -17.73 6.12 4.77
CA TYR A 349 -18.66 5.18 4.15
C TYR A 349 -17.90 4.02 3.49
N ARG A 350 -18.65 2.98 3.11
CA ARG A 350 -18.17 1.77 2.45
C ARG A 350 -17.43 2.08 1.14
N MET A 351 -16.31 1.40 0.93
CA MET A 351 -15.54 1.43 -0.33
C MET A 351 -16.46 1.22 -1.56
N PRO A 352 -16.26 1.99 -2.65
CA PRO A 352 -17.08 1.91 -3.86
C PRO A 352 -16.76 0.72 -4.77
N HIS A 353 -15.65 0.01 -4.51
CA HIS A 353 -15.22 -1.16 -5.28
C HIS A 353 -15.10 -2.42 -4.41
N LYS A 354 -14.93 -3.58 -5.05
CA LYS A 354 -14.58 -4.83 -4.36
C LYS A 354 -13.16 -4.73 -3.82
N CYS A 355 -12.88 -5.38 -2.69
CA CYS A 355 -11.51 -5.70 -2.31
C CYS A 355 -10.87 -6.57 -3.40
N TYR A 356 -9.66 -6.24 -3.87
CA TYR A 356 -9.06 -6.93 -5.00
C TYR A 356 -8.43 -8.26 -4.56
N SER A 357 -9.22 -9.33 -4.67
CA SER A 357 -8.96 -10.62 -4.03
C SER A 357 -7.93 -11.52 -4.73
N SER A 358 -6.97 -10.98 -5.49
CA SER A 358 -5.97 -11.82 -6.18
C SER A 358 -4.95 -12.44 -5.23
N ASN A 359 -4.75 -11.85 -4.05
CA ASN A 359 -3.73 -12.22 -3.06
C ASN A 359 -4.25 -12.07 -1.60
N ASP A 360 -5.48 -12.51 -1.33
CA ASP A 360 -6.13 -12.57 0.00
C ASP A 360 -6.03 -11.27 0.85
N GLN A 361 -6.24 -10.11 0.23
CA GLN A 361 -6.13 -8.82 0.93
C GLN A 361 -7.21 -8.59 1.99
N SER A 362 -6.80 -8.10 3.16
CA SER A 362 -7.69 -7.61 4.22
C SER A 362 -8.02 -6.13 3.98
N CYS A 363 -9.14 -5.83 3.32
CA CYS A 363 -9.60 -4.44 3.14
C CYS A 363 -10.45 -3.94 4.33
N PRO A 364 -10.49 -2.62 4.63
CA PRO A 364 -11.31 -2.08 5.70
C PRO A 364 -12.80 -2.32 5.43
N THR A 365 -13.53 -2.66 6.49
CA THR A 365 -14.99 -2.90 6.48
C THR A 365 -15.74 -1.84 7.29
N ARG A 366 -15.17 -1.38 8.41
CA ARG A 366 -15.74 -0.38 9.31
C ARG A 366 -15.62 1.05 8.78
N ARG A 367 -16.29 1.99 9.48
CA ARG A 367 -16.22 3.44 9.19
C ARG A 367 -14.97 4.06 9.81
N PHE A 368 -14.22 4.82 9.01
CA PHE A 368 -13.04 5.58 9.42
C PHE A 368 -13.17 7.06 9.01
N PRO A 369 -14.01 7.86 9.70
CA PRO A 369 -14.33 9.22 9.26
C PRO A 369 -13.13 10.14 9.09
N GLY A 370 -13.04 10.79 7.93
CA GLY A 370 -11.94 11.69 7.53
C GLY A 370 -10.64 11.00 7.11
N SER A 371 -10.55 9.66 7.16
CA SER A 371 -9.41 8.93 6.57
C SER A 371 -9.61 8.72 5.07
N TRP A 372 -8.64 9.16 4.27
CA TRP A 372 -8.67 9.05 2.82
C TRP A 372 -7.99 7.77 2.33
N ALA A 373 -8.54 7.19 1.27
CA ALA A 373 -7.94 6.12 0.48
C ALA A 373 -7.58 6.68 -0.90
N PHE A 374 -6.28 6.87 -1.15
CA PHE A 374 -5.75 7.09 -2.49
C PHE A 374 -5.71 5.75 -3.23
N VAL A 375 -6.80 5.48 -3.94
CA VAL A 375 -7.03 4.21 -4.62
C VAL A 375 -6.10 4.06 -5.83
N ILE A 376 -5.35 2.96 -5.86
CA ILE A 376 -4.54 2.55 -7.00
C ILE A 376 -5.46 2.02 -8.09
N ASN A 377 -5.64 2.82 -9.14
CA ASN A 377 -6.24 2.37 -10.40
C ASN A 377 -5.18 1.55 -11.15
N GLN A 378 -5.46 0.28 -11.42
CA GLN A 378 -4.49 -0.58 -12.09
C GLN A 378 -4.24 -0.15 -13.53
N ILE A 379 -2.95 -0.05 -13.88
CA ILE A 379 -2.45 0.17 -15.23
C ILE A 379 -2.84 -1.03 -16.11
N ASN A 380 -3.42 -0.75 -17.28
CA ASN A 380 -3.65 -1.73 -18.32
C ASN A 380 -2.32 -2.00 -19.05
N GLY A 381 -1.66 -3.09 -18.67
CA GLY A 381 -0.42 -3.59 -19.26
C GLY A 381 -0.65 -4.70 -20.30
N SER A 382 -1.89 -4.88 -20.78
CA SER A 382 -2.27 -5.96 -21.71
C SER A 382 -1.47 -5.94 -23.02
N ILE A 383 -1.27 -7.12 -23.59
CA ILE A 383 -0.55 -7.34 -24.85
C ILE A 383 -1.54 -7.95 -25.83
N GLU A 384 -1.80 -7.27 -26.96
CA GLU A 384 -2.81 -7.68 -27.94
C GLU A 384 -2.27 -8.61 -29.03
N GLU A 385 -0.96 -8.62 -29.29
CA GLU A 385 -0.33 -9.39 -30.37
C GLU A 385 0.99 -10.05 -29.92
N GLY A 386 1.51 -10.98 -30.73
CA GLY A 386 2.76 -11.70 -30.44
C GLY A 386 2.62 -12.85 -29.42
N PRO A 387 3.75 -13.48 -29.04
CA PRO A 387 3.75 -14.69 -28.20
C PRO A 387 3.36 -14.43 -26.74
N SER A 388 3.52 -13.19 -26.26
CA SER A 388 3.16 -12.76 -24.91
C SER A 388 1.73 -12.20 -24.80
N LYS A 389 0.86 -12.48 -25.79
CA LYS A 389 -0.52 -11.99 -25.82
C LYS A 389 -1.31 -12.41 -24.57
N GLY A 390 -1.89 -11.44 -23.88
CA GLY A 390 -2.62 -11.67 -22.63
C GLY A 390 -3.18 -10.37 -22.03
N GLN A 391 -4.16 -10.52 -21.15
CA GLN A 391 -4.63 -9.41 -20.31
C GLN A 391 -3.74 -9.30 -19.07
N TYR A 392 -3.20 -8.11 -18.83
CA TYR A 392 -2.32 -7.83 -17.69
C TYR A 392 -2.75 -6.51 -17.07
N PHE A 393 -2.91 -6.51 -15.74
CA PHE A 393 -3.26 -5.33 -14.96
C PHE A 393 -2.30 -5.22 -13.78
N CYS A 394 -1.76 -4.01 -13.58
CA CYS A 394 -0.62 -3.78 -12.71
C CYS A 394 -0.96 -2.68 -11.69
N ALA A 395 -0.76 -2.93 -10.40
CA ALA A 395 -0.85 -1.89 -9.37
C ALA A 395 0.39 -0.98 -9.36
N MET A 396 1.56 -1.56 -9.67
CA MET A 396 2.86 -0.90 -9.76
C MET A 396 3.47 -1.17 -11.15
N MET A 397 4.35 -0.29 -11.63
CA MET A 397 4.86 -0.35 -13.01
C MET A 397 5.80 -1.52 -13.27
N GLU A 398 6.56 -2.01 -12.28
CA GLU A 398 7.37 -3.24 -12.41
C GLU A 398 6.54 -4.54 -12.30
N SER A 399 5.26 -4.44 -11.95
CA SER A 399 4.31 -5.55 -12.04
C SER A 399 3.67 -5.69 -13.43
N CYS A 400 3.91 -4.75 -14.34
CA CYS A 400 3.54 -4.90 -15.75
C CYS A 400 4.56 -5.78 -16.51
N PRO A 401 4.17 -6.42 -17.64
CA PRO A 401 5.14 -7.04 -18.54
C PRO A 401 6.19 -6.02 -19.00
N SER A 402 7.47 -6.36 -18.85
CA SER A 402 8.62 -5.60 -19.38
C SER A 402 8.54 -5.50 -20.92
N ARG A 403 8.98 -4.37 -21.46
CA ARG A 403 8.74 -3.93 -22.85
C ARG A 403 9.91 -3.14 -23.39
N ASP A 404 10.05 -3.13 -24.71
CA ASP A 404 10.86 -2.16 -25.43
C ASP A 404 10.33 -0.72 -25.25
N TYR A 405 11.15 0.26 -25.66
CA TYR A 405 10.86 1.68 -25.56
C TYR A 405 9.52 2.08 -26.19
N ASP A 406 9.25 1.69 -27.45
CA ASP A 406 8.03 2.08 -28.17
C ASP A 406 6.78 1.45 -27.56
N SER A 407 6.88 0.17 -27.15
CA SER A 407 5.84 -0.58 -26.47
C SER A 407 5.53 -0.02 -25.07
N MET A 408 6.53 0.48 -24.34
CA MET A 408 6.35 1.10 -23.02
C MET A 408 5.80 2.53 -23.14
N LEU A 409 6.32 3.34 -24.06
CA LEU A 409 5.81 4.68 -24.35
C LEU A 409 4.35 4.62 -24.82
N THR A 410 3.99 3.61 -25.63
CA THR A 410 2.60 3.36 -26.04
C THR A 410 1.71 2.95 -24.86
N LEU A 411 2.19 2.12 -23.93
CA LEU A 411 1.48 1.78 -22.70
C LEU A 411 1.20 3.02 -21.84
N LEU A 412 2.19 3.89 -21.63
CA LEU A 412 2.04 5.15 -20.89
C LEU A 412 1.01 6.07 -21.56
N ARG A 413 1.16 6.35 -22.87
CA ARG A 413 0.24 7.17 -23.67
C ARG A 413 -1.20 6.66 -23.61
N ASN A 414 -1.42 5.33 -23.64
CA ASN A 414 -2.76 4.75 -23.64
C ASN A 414 -3.42 4.83 -22.26
N ASN A 415 -2.69 4.52 -21.18
CA ASN A 415 -3.22 4.67 -19.82
C ASN A 415 -3.48 6.15 -19.45
N PHE A 416 -2.69 7.09 -19.98
CA PHE A 416 -3.01 8.51 -19.90
C PHE A 416 -4.32 8.87 -20.61
N LYS A 417 -4.54 8.40 -21.84
CA LYS A 417 -5.79 8.65 -22.60
C LYS A 417 -7.02 8.08 -21.91
N ASP A 418 -6.91 6.91 -21.28
CA ASP A 418 -7.96 6.26 -20.47
C ASP A 418 -8.47 7.18 -19.33
N HIS A 419 -7.55 7.88 -18.66
CA HIS A 419 -7.89 8.83 -17.59
C HIS A 419 -8.37 10.17 -18.18
N TYR A 420 -7.60 10.76 -19.09
CA TYR A 420 -7.77 12.11 -19.62
C TYR A 420 -9.07 12.32 -20.42
N ASN A 421 -9.49 11.29 -21.17
CA ASN A 421 -10.75 11.30 -21.92
C ASN A 421 -11.93 10.70 -21.13
N GLY A 422 -11.66 10.13 -19.95
CA GLY A 422 -12.65 9.57 -19.05
C GLY A 422 -13.18 10.61 -18.05
N ASN A 423 -13.15 10.26 -16.77
CA ASN A 423 -13.57 11.12 -15.66
C ASN A 423 -12.41 11.89 -15.00
N ARG A 424 -11.22 11.91 -15.63
CA ARG A 424 -9.99 12.59 -15.17
C ARG A 424 -9.53 12.28 -13.74
N ALA A 425 -9.87 11.11 -13.22
CA ALA A 425 -9.30 10.63 -11.96
C ALA A 425 -7.75 10.61 -12.04
N PRO A 426 -7.02 10.83 -10.93
CA PRO A 426 -5.56 10.87 -10.94
C PRO A 426 -4.93 9.63 -11.59
N LEU A 427 -4.03 9.85 -12.54
CA LEU A 427 -3.21 8.78 -13.12
C LEU A 427 -2.06 8.47 -12.15
N GLY A 428 -1.99 7.23 -11.68
CA GLY A 428 -0.90 6.74 -10.84
C GLY A 428 0.20 6.09 -11.66
N LEU A 429 1.43 6.57 -11.53
CA LEU A 429 2.64 5.94 -12.09
C LEU A 429 3.60 5.65 -10.94
N PHE A 430 3.59 4.42 -10.44
CA PHE A 430 4.27 4.03 -9.20
C PHE A 430 5.39 3.04 -9.49
N PHE A 431 6.59 3.32 -8.96
CA PHE A 431 7.82 2.66 -9.36
C PHE A 431 8.69 2.24 -8.17
N HIS A 432 9.26 1.04 -8.24
CA HIS A 432 10.47 0.70 -7.50
C HIS A 432 11.73 0.92 -8.36
N ALA A 433 12.90 1.07 -7.72
CA ALA A 433 14.19 1.24 -8.41
C ALA A 433 14.47 0.18 -9.50
N ARG A 434 13.97 -1.06 -9.33
CA ARG A 434 14.10 -2.17 -10.30
C ARG A 434 13.52 -1.84 -11.68
N TRP A 435 12.48 -1.00 -11.78
CA TRP A 435 11.83 -0.71 -13.07
C TRP A 435 12.78 -0.03 -14.08
N PHE A 436 13.74 0.75 -13.57
CA PHE A 436 14.67 1.55 -14.36
C PHE A 436 15.90 0.77 -14.86
N ILE A 437 15.99 -0.53 -14.57
CA ILE A 437 17.10 -1.39 -15.03
C ILE A 437 16.89 -1.87 -16.48
N ASP A 438 15.64 -1.85 -16.98
CA ASP A 438 15.33 -2.24 -18.36
C ASP A 438 15.50 -1.00 -19.26
N GLU A 439 16.47 -1.05 -20.20
CA GLU A 439 17.03 0.14 -20.89
C GLU A 439 15.98 1.04 -21.60
N GLY A 440 14.90 0.45 -22.13
CA GLY A 440 13.84 1.20 -22.82
C GLY A 440 12.87 1.95 -21.90
N HIS A 441 12.80 1.60 -20.60
CA HIS A 441 11.78 2.11 -19.68
C HIS A 441 12.00 3.58 -19.29
N PHE A 442 13.21 3.96 -18.86
CA PHE A 442 13.46 5.35 -18.42
C PHE A 442 13.34 6.38 -19.54
N PRO A 443 13.90 6.17 -20.75
CA PRO A 443 13.70 7.10 -21.86
C PRO A 443 12.22 7.21 -22.26
N ALA A 444 11.47 6.10 -22.26
CA ALA A 444 10.03 6.13 -22.54
C ALA A 444 9.23 6.97 -21.53
N LEU A 445 9.61 6.94 -20.24
CA LEU A 445 9.01 7.80 -19.22
C LEU A 445 9.35 9.28 -19.44
N GLN A 446 10.61 9.60 -19.76
CA GLN A 446 11.04 10.98 -20.06
C GLN A 446 10.29 11.54 -21.28
N SER A 447 10.25 10.80 -22.39
CA SER A 447 9.52 11.19 -23.61
C SER A 447 8.03 11.35 -23.37
N PHE A 448 7.40 10.47 -22.59
CA PHE A 448 5.99 10.61 -22.19
C PHE A 448 5.74 11.91 -21.41
N ILE A 449 6.60 12.25 -20.44
CA ILE A 449 6.47 13.48 -19.65
C ILE A 449 6.62 14.71 -20.53
N GLU A 450 7.61 14.72 -21.42
CA GLU A 450 7.87 15.83 -22.34
C GLU A 450 6.74 16.01 -23.37
N GLU A 451 6.20 14.91 -23.92
CA GLU A 451 5.00 14.95 -24.77
C GLU A 451 3.78 15.52 -24.04
N VAL A 452 3.55 15.12 -22.79
CA VAL A 452 2.41 15.63 -22.00
C VAL A 452 2.59 17.13 -21.72
N LEU A 453 3.75 17.54 -21.22
CA LEU A 453 4.02 18.95 -20.88
C LEU A 453 4.02 19.87 -22.11
N ALA A 454 4.43 19.38 -23.28
CA ALA A 454 4.44 20.17 -24.51
C ALA A 454 3.03 20.34 -25.13
N ASN A 455 2.15 19.35 -24.99
CA ASN A 455 0.86 19.31 -25.69
C ASN A 455 -0.37 19.63 -24.83
N HIS A 456 -0.25 19.66 -23.50
CA HIS A 456 -1.38 19.86 -22.59
C HIS A 456 -1.17 21.00 -21.58
N THR A 457 -2.09 21.97 -21.58
CA THR A 457 -2.13 23.09 -20.62
C THR A 457 -3.02 22.83 -19.40
N ASP A 458 -3.69 21.67 -19.35
CA ASP A 458 -4.63 21.24 -18.31
C ASP A 458 -4.19 19.96 -17.57
N VAL A 459 -2.96 19.49 -17.80
CA VAL A 459 -2.35 18.34 -17.13
C VAL A 459 -1.29 18.82 -16.15
N TYR A 460 -1.24 18.24 -14.95
CA TYR A 460 -0.31 18.61 -13.89
C TYR A 460 0.33 17.36 -13.26
N PHE A 461 1.67 17.31 -13.23
CA PHE A 461 2.45 16.33 -12.49
C PHE A 461 2.62 16.82 -11.05
N VAL A 462 1.89 16.21 -10.13
CA VAL A 462 1.68 16.69 -8.76
C VAL A 462 1.98 15.62 -7.72
N THR A 463 2.30 16.08 -6.51
CA THR A 463 2.42 15.17 -5.36
C THR A 463 1.04 14.66 -4.91
N ALA A 464 1.00 13.53 -4.19
CA ALA A 464 -0.27 12.99 -3.70
C ALA A 464 -0.96 13.94 -2.70
N TYR A 465 -0.21 14.71 -1.90
CA TYR A 465 -0.77 15.75 -1.03
C TYR A 465 -1.32 16.95 -1.81
N GLN A 466 -0.64 17.40 -2.87
CA GLN A 466 -1.18 18.42 -3.79
C GLN A 466 -2.49 17.95 -4.45
N ALA A 467 -2.51 16.70 -4.95
CA ALA A 467 -3.71 16.09 -5.51
C ALA A 467 -4.84 15.99 -4.48
N LEU A 468 -4.54 15.56 -3.24
CA LEU A 468 -5.51 15.52 -2.15
C LEU A 468 -6.08 16.90 -1.83
N ASN A 469 -5.24 17.93 -1.77
CA ASN A 469 -5.71 19.30 -1.48
C ASN A 469 -6.63 19.85 -2.57
N TRP A 470 -6.42 19.50 -3.84
CA TRP A 470 -7.38 19.79 -4.92
C TRP A 470 -8.67 18.99 -4.75
N ILE A 471 -8.60 17.67 -4.50
CA ILE A 471 -9.79 16.82 -4.31
C ILE A 471 -10.66 17.33 -3.16
N ARG A 472 -10.04 17.86 -2.09
CA ARG A 472 -10.73 18.46 -0.94
C ARG A 472 -11.38 19.81 -1.26
N ASN A 473 -10.82 20.59 -2.20
CA ASN A 473 -11.30 21.93 -2.58
C ASN A 473 -11.27 22.10 -4.11
N PRO A 474 -12.12 21.37 -4.86
CA PRO A 474 -11.97 21.21 -6.29
C PRO A 474 -12.29 22.50 -7.05
N VAL A 475 -11.39 22.86 -7.97
CA VAL A 475 -11.49 24.06 -8.80
C VAL A 475 -11.21 23.74 -10.27
N ALA A 476 -12.06 24.26 -11.14
CA ALA A 476 -11.99 24.04 -12.58
C ALA A 476 -10.84 24.80 -13.26
N VAL A 477 -10.22 24.16 -14.25
CA VAL A 477 -9.27 24.75 -15.20
C VAL A 477 -10.02 25.68 -16.16
N ASN A 478 -10.20 26.92 -15.72
CA ASN A 478 -10.43 28.05 -16.62
C ASN A 478 -9.08 28.77 -16.77
N GLY A 479 -8.69 29.17 -17.99
CA GLY A 479 -7.30 29.57 -18.31
C GLY A 479 -6.66 30.73 -17.52
N ASN A 480 -7.42 31.42 -16.66
CA ASN A 480 -6.92 32.48 -15.75
C ASN A 480 -6.98 32.09 -14.26
N ASN A 481 -7.53 30.92 -13.91
CA ASN A 481 -7.72 30.48 -12.53
C ASN A 481 -6.44 29.83 -11.99
N ARG A 482 -5.80 30.47 -11.00
CA ARG A 482 -4.69 29.87 -10.26
C ARG A 482 -5.21 28.76 -9.33
N ILE A 483 -4.77 27.52 -9.57
CA ILE A 483 -5.06 26.37 -8.71
C ILE A 483 -4.06 26.36 -7.55
N SER A 484 -4.44 26.95 -6.43
CA SER A 484 -3.56 27.10 -5.24
C SER A 484 -3.07 25.77 -4.66
N ALA A 485 -3.82 24.69 -4.83
CA ALA A 485 -3.41 23.33 -4.43
C ALA A 485 -2.17 22.82 -5.17
N PHE A 486 -1.84 23.38 -6.34
CA PHE A 486 -0.68 22.99 -7.17
C PHE A 486 0.43 24.05 -7.17
N ASP A 487 0.33 25.09 -6.34
CA ASP A 487 1.38 26.09 -6.18
C ASP A 487 2.70 25.47 -5.69
N CYS A 488 3.81 26.10 -6.06
CA CYS A 488 5.18 25.66 -5.74
C CYS A 488 5.36 25.60 -4.20
N PRO A 489 5.59 24.43 -3.59
CA PRO A 489 5.75 24.33 -2.15
C PRO A 489 6.94 25.18 -1.66
N GLN A 490 6.71 26.04 -0.68
CA GLN A 490 7.77 26.80 -0.02
C GLN A 490 8.22 26.05 1.23
N ARG A 491 9.48 25.60 1.25
CA ARG A 491 10.08 24.76 2.31
C ARG A 491 11.26 25.46 2.98
N THR A 492 11.10 26.75 3.25
CA THR A 492 12.11 27.64 3.85
C THR A 492 12.33 27.39 5.35
N ASP A 493 11.51 26.53 5.95
CA ASP A 493 11.62 26.02 7.32
C ASP A 493 12.57 24.81 7.43
N VAL A 494 12.94 24.19 6.30
CA VAL A 494 13.90 23.07 6.24
C VAL A 494 15.33 23.60 6.19
N PRO A 495 16.26 23.12 7.03
CA PRO A 495 17.67 23.51 6.95
C PRO A 495 18.31 23.21 5.59
N GLU A 496 19.40 23.92 5.28
CA GLU A 496 20.24 23.56 4.13
C GLU A 496 20.82 22.15 4.30
N VAL A 497 21.01 21.47 3.16
CA VAL A 497 21.57 20.12 3.12
C VAL A 497 23.09 20.20 3.17
N CYS A 498 23.69 19.42 4.07
CA CYS A 498 25.13 19.40 4.28
C CYS A 498 25.90 18.79 3.08
N PRO A 499 27.18 19.17 2.87
CA PRO A 499 28.04 18.57 1.85
C PRO A 499 28.10 17.04 1.95
N ALA A 500 28.16 16.36 0.80
CA ALA A 500 28.08 14.89 0.71
C ALA A 500 29.23 14.17 1.46
N GLU A 501 30.36 14.84 1.65
CA GLU A 501 31.53 14.38 2.38
C GLU A 501 31.31 14.43 3.91
N SER A 502 30.37 15.24 4.37
CA SER A 502 30.08 15.48 5.79
C SER A 502 28.91 14.66 6.34
N ALA A 503 28.07 14.10 5.46
CA ALA A 503 26.90 13.30 5.81
C ALA A 503 27.17 11.85 6.29
N PRO A 504 28.21 11.11 5.81
CA PRO A 504 28.42 9.72 6.20
C PRO A 504 28.72 9.56 7.69
N CYS A 505 28.25 8.45 8.26
CA CYS A 505 28.68 7.92 9.54
C CYS A 505 29.55 6.68 9.32
N SER A 506 30.29 6.26 10.35
CA SER A 506 30.87 4.92 10.39
C SER A 506 29.77 3.85 10.27
N GLU A 507 30.12 2.64 9.88
CA GLU A 507 29.18 1.51 9.93
C GLU A 507 28.68 1.34 11.37
N LEU A 508 27.36 1.42 11.56
CA LEU A 508 26.74 1.47 12.87
C LEU A 508 26.40 0.04 13.36
N PRO A 509 26.74 -0.32 14.60
CA PRO A 509 26.43 -1.63 15.17
C PRO A 509 24.92 -1.81 15.39
N PRO A 510 24.43 -3.06 15.42
CA PRO A 510 23.03 -3.34 15.67
C PRO A 510 22.69 -3.18 17.16
N ILE A 511 21.47 -2.78 17.48
CA ILE A 511 20.99 -2.61 18.86
C ILE A 511 20.88 -3.97 19.58
N SER A 512 20.57 -5.03 18.82
CA SER A 512 20.52 -6.42 19.30
C SER A 512 20.85 -7.41 18.16
N PRO A 513 21.14 -8.69 18.46
CA PRO A 513 21.48 -9.71 17.45
C PRO A 513 20.40 -10.00 16.39
N THR A 514 19.18 -9.46 16.54
CA THR A 514 18.06 -9.62 15.58
C THR A 514 17.72 -8.33 14.83
N THR A 515 18.55 -7.29 14.96
CA THR A 515 18.40 -5.99 14.28
C THR A 515 19.54 -5.76 13.28
N PRO A 516 19.33 -4.96 12.21
CA PRO A 516 20.37 -4.70 11.22
C PRO A 516 21.49 -3.81 11.76
N SER A 517 22.69 -3.97 11.18
CA SER A 517 23.77 -2.98 11.18
C SER A 517 23.87 -2.34 9.80
N GLY A 518 24.64 -1.27 9.66
CA GLY A 518 24.98 -0.75 8.33
C GLY A 518 25.52 0.67 8.30
N GLN A 519 25.90 1.11 7.11
CA GLN A 519 26.22 2.51 6.84
C GLN A 519 24.98 3.38 7.02
N PHE A 520 25.20 4.62 7.46
CA PHE A 520 24.15 5.58 7.75
C PHE A 520 24.62 6.97 7.32
N PHE A 521 23.71 7.81 6.81
CA PHE A 521 24.04 9.11 6.24
C PHE A 521 23.01 10.14 6.72
N THR A 522 23.48 11.26 7.29
CA THR A 522 22.61 12.30 7.85
C THR A 522 23.33 13.64 7.99
N CYS A 523 22.57 14.72 7.82
CA CYS A 523 22.98 16.10 8.08
C CYS A 523 22.55 16.63 9.46
N ARG A 524 22.09 15.76 10.38
CA ARG A 524 21.69 16.13 11.75
C ARG A 524 22.76 17.00 12.44
N PRO A 525 22.47 18.27 12.80
CA PRO A 525 23.44 19.14 13.46
C PRO A 525 23.87 18.59 14.82
N SER A 526 25.19 18.52 15.06
CA SER A 526 25.74 18.14 16.37
C SER A 526 25.85 19.35 17.33
N THR A 527 24.91 20.30 17.22
CA THR A 527 25.01 21.63 17.85
C THR A 527 24.41 21.71 19.26
N GLN A 528 23.66 20.69 19.69
CA GLN A 528 23.10 20.62 21.05
C GLN A 528 23.95 19.70 21.96
N PRO A 529 24.18 20.07 23.24
CA PRO A 529 24.91 19.22 24.18
C PRO A 529 24.27 17.82 24.32
N GLY A 530 25.07 16.77 24.12
CA GLY A 530 24.60 15.37 24.15
C GLY A 530 23.97 14.87 22.84
N VAL A 531 23.73 15.75 21.85
CA VAL A 531 23.20 15.35 20.54
C VAL A 531 24.35 15.14 19.56
N HIS A 532 24.62 13.88 19.23
CA HIS A 532 25.59 13.50 18.21
C HIS A 532 24.95 13.50 16.81
N ARG A 533 25.67 14.01 15.81
CA ARG A 533 25.28 13.92 14.38
C ARG A 533 25.00 12.47 13.98
N CYS A 534 25.99 11.60 14.24
CA CYS A 534 25.86 10.16 14.05
C CYS A 534 25.36 9.52 15.34
N PRO A 535 24.31 8.67 15.28
CA PRO A 535 23.90 7.88 16.43
C PRO A 535 24.93 6.77 16.71
N GLN A 536 24.88 6.17 17.89
CA GLN A 536 25.87 5.18 18.34
C GLN A 536 25.58 3.76 17.83
N TYR A 537 24.30 3.46 17.60
CA TYR A 537 23.78 2.23 17.02
C TYR A 537 22.94 2.54 15.78
N TYR A 538 22.76 1.56 14.91
CA TYR A 538 21.88 1.71 13.74
C TYR A 538 20.44 1.92 14.22
N PRO A 539 19.78 3.06 13.92
CA PRO A 539 18.42 3.34 14.40
C PRO A 539 17.43 2.24 14.00
N TRP A 540 16.54 1.82 14.89
CA TRP A 540 15.60 0.73 14.58
C TRP A 540 14.34 0.73 15.46
N ILE A 541 13.43 -0.20 15.17
CA ILE A 541 12.27 -0.52 16.00
C ILE A 541 12.76 -0.87 17.41
N GLY A 542 12.30 -0.11 18.41
CA GLY A 542 12.69 -0.24 19.82
C GLY A 542 13.85 0.66 20.27
N ASN A 543 14.59 1.28 19.35
CA ASN A 543 15.53 2.37 19.64
C ASN A 543 15.69 3.25 18.38
N TRP A 544 14.74 4.17 18.22
CA TRP A 544 14.58 4.99 17.01
C TRP A 544 15.62 6.11 16.90
N MET A 545 16.28 6.49 18.00
CA MET A 545 17.40 7.44 17.98
C MET A 545 18.75 6.75 17.72
N GLY A 546 18.89 5.46 18.03
CA GLY A 546 20.17 4.76 17.97
C GLY A 546 21.13 5.13 19.11
N ASP A 547 20.61 5.62 20.23
CA ASP A 547 21.40 6.01 21.41
C ASP A 547 21.75 4.80 22.30
N ALA A 548 22.81 4.90 23.12
CA ALA A 548 23.17 3.85 24.08
C ALA A 548 22.24 3.76 25.30
N ASN A 549 21.55 4.85 25.64
CA ASN A 549 20.65 4.91 26.79
C ASN A 549 19.22 4.50 26.36
N THR A 550 18.91 3.21 26.46
CA THR A 550 17.66 2.57 25.99
C THR A 550 16.38 2.92 26.78
N ASN A 551 16.36 4.07 27.46
CA ASN A 551 15.24 4.50 28.30
C ASN A 551 14.10 5.20 27.53
N ASP A 552 14.33 5.74 26.31
CA ASP A 552 13.25 6.22 25.42
C ASP A 552 12.65 5.08 24.58
N THR A 553 12.12 4.07 25.26
CA THR A 553 11.50 2.89 24.64
C THR A 553 9.99 3.01 24.45
N THR A 554 9.34 4.06 24.98
CA THR A 554 7.89 4.25 24.89
C THR A 554 7.50 5.17 23.74
N ILE A 555 7.03 4.60 22.63
CA ILE A 555 6.20 5.33 21.66
C ILE A 555 4.84 5.61 22.34
N PRO A 556 4.44 6.87 22.57
CA PRO A 556 3.15 7.18 23.15
C PRO A 556 2.02 6.81 22.17
N LEU A 557 0.99 6.10 22.64
CA LEU A 557 -0.23 5.90 21.86
C LEU A 557 -0.94 7.24 21.69
N GLY A 558 -1.14 7.67 20.45
CA GLY A 558 -1.79 8.95 20.14
C GLY A 558 -3.23 8.99 20.66
N THR A 559 -3.61 10.11 21.25
CA THR A 559 -4.96 10.30 21.81
C THR A 559 -5.98 10.42 20.68
N GLY A 560 -6.96 9.50 20.65
CA GLY A 560 -7.92 9.29 19.57
C GLY A 560 -9.00 10.37 19.37
N SER A 561 -8.64 11.66 19.45
CA SER A 561 -9.48 12.77 18.97
C SER A 561 -9.49 12.83 17.44
N ALA A 562 -10.65 13.07 16.83
CA ALA A 562 -10.75 13.23 15.38
C ALA A 562 -9.92 14.45 14.90
N PRO A 563 -9.15 14.32 13.80
CA PRO A 563 -8.28 15.40 13.34
C PRO A 563 -9.09 16.59 12.82
N ALA A 564 -8.89 17.75 13.43
CA ALA A 564 -9.20 19.01 12.77
C ALA A 564 -8.23 19.21 11.58
N PRO A 565 -8.67 19.78 10.44
CA PRO A 565 -7.76 20.07 9.35
C PRO A 565 -6.73 21.12 9.79
N VAL A 566 -5.47 20.69 9.95
CA VAL A 566 -4.34 21.60 10.15
C VAL A 566 -4.19 22.43 8.87
N VAL A 567 -4.69 23.66 8.92
CA VAL A 567 -4.39 24.67 7.91
C VAL A 567 -2.92 25.02 8.06
N ILE A 568 -2.08 24.48 7.17
CA ILE A 568 -0.73 24.99 6.99
C ILE A 568 -0.88 26.46 6.60
N GLN A 569 -0.53 27.37 7.53
CA GLN A 569 -0.48 28.79 7.21
C GLN A 569 0.68 29.01 6.22
N GLN A 570 0.36 29.00 4.93
CA GLN A 570 1.18 29.68 3.95
C GLN A 570 1.38 31.11 4.44
N GLN A 571 2.61 31.47 4.83
CA GLN A 571 2.93 32.86 5.16
C GLN A 571 2.90 33.66 3.87
N ILE A 572 1.72 34.19 3.54
CA ILE A 572 1.54 35.16 2.46
C ILE A 572 2.23 36.45 2.91
N VAL A 573 3.53 36.55 2.62
CA VAL A 573 4.26 37.82 2.67
C VAL A 573 3.55 38.76 1.68
N PRO A 574 2.97 39.88 2.13
CA PRO A 574 2.25 40.77 1.23
C PRO A 574 3.26 41.40 0.27
N ILE A 575 3.10 41.11 -1.03
CA ILE A 575 3.92 41.71 -2.09
C ILE A 575 3.73 43.22 -2.02
N ALA A 576 4.82 43.94 -1.74
CA ALA A 576 4.81 45.39 -1.72
C ALA A 576 4.39 45.92 -3.10
N ALA A 577 3.39 46.79 -3.13
CA ALA A 577 2.84 47.31 -4.38
C ALA A 577 3.94 48.03 -5.19
N PRO A 578 3.99 47.86 -6.53
CA PRO A 578 4.98 48.51 -7.36
C PRO A 578 4.84 50.04 -7.26
N PRO A 579 5.95 50.81 -7.30
CA PRO A 579 5.91 52.25 -7.14
C PRO A 579 5.06 52.89 -8.24
N ARG A 580 4.08 53.72 -7.84
CA ARG A 580 3.22 54.44 -8.78
C ARG A 580 4.06 55.32 -9.71
N SER A 581 3.81 55.22 -11.00
CA SER A 581 4.39 56.11 -12.01
C SER A 581 3.96 57.56 -11.76
N LEU A 582 4.91 58.40 -11.34
CA LEU A 582 4.71 59.84 -11.18
C LEU A 582 4.62 60.51 -12.56
N ASN A 583 3.40 60.56 -13.09
CA ASN A 583 3.13 61.18 -14.38
C ASN A 583 3.38 62.70 -14.30
N ARG A 584 4.29 63.17 -15.15
CA ARG A 584 4.85 64.54 -15.17
C ARG A 584 3.78 65.59 -15.50
N ARG A 585 3.55 66.55 -14.60
CA ARG A 585 2.91 67.84 -14.94
C ARG A 585 3.87 68.99 -14.67
N LEU A 586 4.11 69.82 -15.68
CA LEU A 586 4.73 71.12 -15.52
C LEU A 586 3.65 72.12 -15.12
N THR A 587 3.90 72.91 -14.08
CA THR A 587 3.34 74.26 -13.92
C THR A 587 4.43 75.17 -13.35
N THR A 588 4.57 76.35 -13.93
CA THR A 588 5.62 77.35 -13.65
C THR A 588 5.19 78.34 -12.58
N SER A 589 6.11 78.78 -11.71
CA SER A 589 6.37 80.23 -11.47
C SER A 589 7.49 80.51 -10.45
N THR A 590 8.28 81.57 -10.72
CA THR A 590 8.92 82.53 -9.79
C THR A 590 9.81 82.05 -8.61
N THR A 591 11.13 82.25 -8.79
CA THR A 591 12.05 83.06 -7.92
C THR A 591 11.88 83.05 -6.39
N THR A 592 12.94 82.91 -5.57
CA THR A 592 14.19 83.73 -5.61
C THR A 592 15.50 83.02 -5.19
N THR A 593 16.62 83.67 -5.51
CA THR A 593 18.01 83.55 -4.98
C THR A 593 18.12 83.26 -3.46
N THR A 594 19.18 82.63 -2.92
CA THR A 594 20.62 83.00 -3.04
C THR A 594 21.66 81.87 -2.80
N ALA A 595 22.79 81.96 -3.52
CA ALA A 595 24.21 81.66 -3.17
C ALA A 595 24.66 80.31 -2.52
N ALA A 596 25.79 79.79 -3.04
CA ALA A 596 26.68 78.79 -2.41
C ALA A 596 27.92 79.49 -1.76
N PRO A 597 28.80 78.78 -1.02
CA PRO A 597 29.84 77.88 -1.57
C PRO A 597 29.86 76.49 -0.88
N VAL A 598 30.55 75.41 -1.29
CA VAL A 598 31.80 75.15 -2.07
C VAL A 598 33.12 75.22 -1.26
N ALA A 599 33.55 74.06 -0.76
CA ALA A 599 34.92 73.57 -0.50
C ALA A 599 34.79 72.05 -0.25
N GLU A 600 35.35 71.14 -1.05
CA GLU A 600 36.78 70.77 -1.21
C GLU A 600 37.41 70.08 0.03
N ALA A 601 37.32 68.74 0.03
CA ALA A 601 38.33 67.79 0.50
C ALA A 601 38.04 66.42 -0.13
#